data_AF-A0A9P0XHA0-F1
#
_entry.id   AF-A0A9P0XHA0-F1
#
_cell.length_a   1.000
_cell.length_b   1.000
_cell.length_c   1.000
_cell.angle_alpha   90.00
_cell.angle_beta   90.00
_cell.angle_gamma   90.00
#
_symmetry.space_group_name_H-M   'P 1'
#
loop_
_entity.id
_entity.type
_entity.pdbx_description
1 polymer ?
#
loop_
_entity_poly.entity_id
_entity_poly.type
_entity_poly.pdbx_seq_one_letter_code
_entity_poly.pdbx_strand_id
1 'polypeptide(L)'
;MCVAKGKQSSRLFASGMTRWMRYQLLVLHNRQRDNIAMGLEPGQPPAANMRKMYWDYELEEMAELWARQCQKRHDECRNTIRFNVLQNIDVRPVVPRVTEAQVLADAVGGWFSGSRPLHPDYVWSFKLSNCSAPGGCNAHWYSTAAWASTWRLGCSQALCTAKKRSCVHFRKRRTPPTPTDKILVTRTSVITENLLRRTKFTTSKSTKLEDFNITRNIGLKESPLHRGVFDLGEQEEKRKQTQILAFTICNYGPAGNIEGFPIYEAGQSCSNCPQGTQCGDRTHRALCSVLGDPDAAKKT
;
A
#
# COMPACT_ATOMS: atom_id res chain seq x y z
N MET A 1 -3.60 17.45 11.17
CA MET A 1 -4.78 16.55 11.03
C MET A 1 -4.64 15.78 9.73
N CYS A 2 -4.72 14.45 9.77
CA CYS A 2 -4.57 13.63 8.56
C CYS A 2 -5.70 13.89 7.56
N VAL A 3 -5.34 14.11 6.29
CA VAL A 3 -6.28 14.53 5.21
C VAL A 3 -7.36 13.49 4.93
N ALA A 4 -7.08 12.21 5.19
CA ALA A 4 -7.94 11.07 4.90
C ALA A 4 -8.99 10.77 5.98
N LYS A 5 -8.87 11.33 7.20
CA LYS A 5 -9.80 11.01 8.30
C LYS A 5 -11.22 11.46 7.95
N GLY A 6 -12.17 10.51 7.92
CA GLY A 6 -13.57 10.76 7.60
C GLY A 6 -13.87 11.00 6.10
N LYS A 7 -12.91 10.77 5.21
CA LYS A 7 -13.10 10.89 3.76
C LYS A 7 -12.99 9.52 3.09
N GLN A 8 -13.74 9.32 2.02
CA GLN A 8 -13.60 8.15 1.16
C GLN A 8 -13.75 8.53 -0.31
N SER A 9 -13.09 7.78 -1.19
CA SER A 9 -13.19 8.00 -2.62
C SER A 9 -14.56 7.59 -3.13
N SER A 10 -15.13 8.34 -4.08
CA SER A 10 -16.31 7.90 -4.84
C SER A 10 -16.06 6.67 -5.71
N ARG A 11 -14.79 6.30 -5.89
CA ARG A 11 -14.36 5.10 -6.63
C ARG A 11 -14.31 3.85 -5.77
N LEU A 12 -14.40 3.99 -4.45
CA LEU A 12 -14.32 2.88 -3.51
C LEU A 12 -15.48 1.92 -3.74
N PHE A 13 -15.17 0.64 -3.91
CA PHE A 13 -16.13 -0.44 -4.06
C PHE A 13 -16.25 -1.25 -2.78
N ALA A 14 -15.11 -1.67 -2.22
CA ALA A 14 -15.02 -2.38 -0.94
C ALA A 14 -13.67 -2.10 -0.27
N SER A 15 -13.59 -2.17 1.06
CA SER A 15 -12.32 -2.10 1.79
C SER A 15 -12.37 -2.90 3.07
N GLY A 16 -11.18 -3.22 3.59
CA GLY A 16 -10.99 -3.84 4.89
C GLY A 16 -10.18 -5.13 4.78
N MET A 17 -10.04 -5.80 5.92
CA MET A 17 -9.24 -7.02 6.04
C MET A 17 -9.99 -8.09 6.82
N THR A 18 -10.04 -9.30 6.26
CA THR A 18 -10.50 -10.48 7.00
C THR A 18 -9.38 -11.03 7.88
N ARG A 19 -9.72 -11.87 8.88
CA ARG A 19 -8.73 -12.56 9.73
C ARG A 19 -7.75 -13.38 8.88
N TRP A 20 -8.24 -14.03 7.85
CA TRP A 20 -7.43 -14.83 6.94
C TRP A 20 -6.46 -13.95 6.13
N MET A 21 -6.89 -12.80 5.60
CA MET A 21 -6.01 -11.89 4.85
C MET A 21 -4.85 -11.37 5.71
N ARG A 22 -5.14 -10.99 6.98
CA ARG A 22 -4.11 -10.55 7.94
C ARG A 22 -3.07 -11.66 8.16
N TYR A 23 -3.54 -12.89 8.39
CA TYR A 23 -2.67 -14.05 8.56
C TYR A 23 -1.79 -14.30 7.33
N GLN A 24 -2.37 -14.27 6.12
CA GLN A 24 -1.62 -14.47 4.88
C GLN A 24 -0.52 -13.43 4.70
N LEU A 25 -0.85 -12.14 4.85
CA LEU A 25 0.15 -11.08 4.71
C LEU A 25 1.27 -11.24 5.74
N LEU A 26 0.94 -11.50 7.01
CA LEU A 26 1.95 -11.66 8.06
C LEU A 26 2.87 -12.86 7.80
N VAL A 27 2.31 -14.00 7.37
CA VAL A 27 3.07 -15.22 7.05
C VAL A 27 3.95 -14.99 5.83
N LEU A 28 3.45 -14.35 4.78
CA LEU A 28 4.23 -14.07 3.57
C LEU A 28 5.43 -13.17 3.88
N HIS A 29 5.26 -12.13 4.70
CA HIS A 29 6.37 -11.26 5.12
C HIS A 29 7.39 -12.01 5.95
N ASN A 30 6.95 -12.73 6.99
CA ASN A 30 7.86 -13.46 7.85
C ASN A 30 8.59 -14.59 7.11
N ARG A 31 7.93 -15.28 6.19
CA ARG A 31 8.57 -16.30 5.34
C ARG A 31 9.68 -15.71 4.49
N GLN A 32 9.46 -14.56 3.86
CA GLN A 32 10.51 -13.92 3.06
C GLN A 32 11.67 -13.42 3.93
N ARG A 33 11.38 -12.85 5.11
CA ARG A 33 12.41 -12.45 6.07
C ARG A 33 13.22 -13.64 6.58
N ASP A 34 12.58 -14.78 6.81
CA ASP A 34 13.23 -16.03 7.24
C ASP A 34 14.14 -16.58 6.13
N ASN A 35 13.68 -16.56 4.88
CA ASN A 35 14.51 -16.91 3.70
C ASN A 35 15.75 -16.01 3.58
N ILE A 36 15.58 -14.70 3.74
CA ILE A 36 16.71 -13.74 3.74
C ILE A 36 17.66 -14.05 4.88
N ALA A 37 17.14 -14.26 6.09
CA ALA A 37 17.96 -14.57 7.26
C ALA A 37 18.78 -15.85 7.08
N MET A 38 18.22 -16.88 6.44
CA MET A 38 18.92 -18.12 6.10
C MET A 38 19.89 -18.01 4.90
N GLY A 39 19.92 -16.87 4.20
CA GLY A 39 20.72 -16.70 2.98
C GLY A 39 20.16 -17.45 1.77
N LEU A 40 18.86 -17.74 1.75
CA LEU A 40 18.18 -18.39 0.62
C LEU A 40 17.68 -17.37 -0.43
N GLU A 41 17.72 -16.08 -0.14
CA GLU A 41 17.34 -15.02 -1.08
C GLU A 41 18.49 -14.75 -2.07
N PRO A 42 18.30 -14.98 -3.39
CA PRO A 42 19.39 -14.85 -4.35
C PRO A 42 19.96 -13.43 -4.41
N GLY A 43 21.29 -13.32 -4.38
CA GLY A 43 21.99 -12.03 -4.48
C GLY A 43 21.98 -11.21 -3.19
N GLN A 44 21.54 -11.78 -2.06
CA GLN A 44 21.48 -11.10 -0.76
C GLN A 44 22.26 -11.88 0.30
N PRO A 45 23.02 -11.22 1.19
CA PRO A 45 23.69 -11.90 2.29
C PRO A 45 22.69 -12.42 3.35
N PRO A 46 23.04 -13.47 4.12
CA PRO A 46 22.25 -13.90 5.28
C PRO A 46 22.21 -12.81 6.35
N ALA A 47 21.14 -12.79 7.16
CA ALA A 47 20.91 -11.76 8.16
C ALA A 47 21.08 -12.28 9.60
N ALA A 48 21.93 -11.61 10.37
CA ALA A 48 22.25 -11.96 11.76
C ALA A 48 21.19 -11.51 12.78
N ASN A 49 20.46 -10.42 12.49
CA ASN A 49 19.63 -9.71 13.46
C ASN A 49 18.15 -9.55 13.03
N MET A 50 17.69 -10.35 12.06
CA MET A 50 16.37 -10.20 11.44
C MET A 50 15.23 -10.49 12.42
N ARG A 51 14.42 -9.48 12.76
CA ARG A 51 13.27 -9.67 13.66
C ARG A 51 12.07 -10.32 12.98
N LYS A 52 11.32 -11.11 13.73
CA LYS A 52 9.97 -11.55 13.37
C LYS A 52 8.98 -10.39 13.46
N MET A 53 8.13 -10.25 12.45
CA MET A 53 7.03 -9.28 12.44
C MET A 53 5.80 -9.83 13.15
N TYR A 54 5.08 -8.92 13.80
CA TYR A 54 3.80 -9.15 14.46
C TYR A 54 2.76 -8.16 13.92
N TRP A 55 1.49 -8.59 13.91
CA TRP A 55 0.42 -7.75 13.41
C TRP A 55 0.14 -6.58 14.34
N ASP A 56 -0.18 -5.43 13.76
CA ASP A 56 -0.49 -4.21 14.48
C ASP A 56 -1.77 -3.57 13.91
N TYR A 57 -2.80 -3.49 14.75
CA TYR A 57 -4.13 -3.03 14.33
C TYR A 57 -4.18 -1.50 14.16
N GLU A 58 -3.37 -0.74 14.88
CA GLU A 58 -3.26 0.71 14.68
C GLU A 58 -2.69 0.98 13.28
N LEU A 59 -1.66 0.23 12.88
CA LEU A 59 -1.09 0.35 11.53
C LEU A 59 -2.04 -0.10 10.42
N GLU A 60 -2.84 -1.14 10.67
CA GLU A 60 -3.90 -1.59 9.76
C GLU A 60 -4.97 -0.52 9.58
N GLU A 61 -5.48 0.07 10.67
CA GLU A 61 -6.50 1.12 10.60
C GLU A 61 -6.01 2.31 9.76
N MET A 62 -4.78 2.75 9.99
CA MET A 62 -4.15 3.82 9.20
C MET A 62 -3.99 3.42 7.73
N ALA A 63 -3.63 2.16 7.44
CA ALA A 63 -3.53 1.66 6.08
C ALA A 63 -4.91 1.63 5.39
N GLU A 64 -5.97 1.27 6.12
CA GLU A 64 -7.35 1.24 5.60
C GLU A 64 -7.85 2.65 5.25
N LEU A 65 -7.67 3.62 6.16
CA LEU A 65 -8.04 5.02 5.93
C LEU A 65 -7.42 5.56 4.63
N TRP A 66 -6.17 5.18 4.34
CA TRP A 66 -5.50 5.57 3.11
C TRP A 66 -5.94 4.77 1.89
N ALA A 67 -6.13 3.45 2.03
CA ALA A 67 -6.59 2.59 0.94
C ALA A 67 -7.94 3.04 0.37
N ARG A 68 -8.85 3.49 1.25
CA ARG A 68 -10.17 4.06 0.89
C ARG A 68 -10.12 5.31 0.02
N GLN A 69 -8.95 5.95 -0.11
CA GLN A 69 -8.79 7.10 -0.99
C GLN A 69 -8.60 6.72 -2.47
N CYS A 70 -8.25 5.45 -2.77
CA CYS A 70 -8.00 4.94 -4.12
C CYS A 70 -6.93 5.75 -4.89
N GLN A 71 -5.86 6.17 -4.19
CA GLN A 71 -4.76 6.98 -4.71
C GLN A 71 -3.46 6.19 -4.71
N LYS A 72 -2.74 6.16 -5.83
CA LYS A 72 -1.42 5.54 -5.94
C LYS A 72 -0.33 6.57 -5.57
N ARG A 73 -0.32 6.98 -4.31
CA ARG A 73 0.73 7.84 -3.71
C ARG A 73 0.83 7.53 -2.21
N HIS A 74 1.97 7.83 -1.61
CA HIS A 74 2.16 7.60 -0.18
C HIS A 74 1.30 8.53 0.69
N ASP A 75 0.88 8.02 1.85
CA ASP A 75 0.23 8.82 2.88
C ASP A 75 1.26 9.71 3.59
N GLU A 76 1.01 11.01 3.62
CA GLU A 76 1.85 11.99 4.34
C GLU A 76 1.68 11.87 5.87
N CYS A 77 0.53 11.38 6.35
CA CYS A 77 0.14 11.40 7.76
C CYS A 77 -0.05 9.98 8.33
N ARG A 78 1.03 9.19 8.35
CA ARG A 78 1.00 7.78 8.74
C ARG A 78 1.75 7.43 10.02
N ASN A 79 2.49 8.36 10.59
CA ASN A 79 3.24 8.12 11.83
C ASN A 79 2.29 7.98 13.02
N THR A 80 2.62 7.08 13.95
CA THR A 80 1.88 6.90 15.19
C THR A 80 2.61 7.59 16.34
N ILE A 81 1.97 7.63 17.52
CA ILE A 81 2.63 8.10 18.75
C ILE A 81 3.77 7.13 19.15
N ARG A 82 3.65 5.84 18.79
CA ARG A 82 4.62 4.80 19.15
C ARG A 82 5.89 4.85 18.30
N PHE A 83 5.78 5.12 17.01
CA PHE A 83 6.93 5.16 16.10
C PHE A 83 6.58 5.81 14.75
N ASN A 84 7.64 6.25 14.06
CA ASN A 84 7.56 6.60 12.64
C ASN A 84 7.21 5.36 11.81
N VAL A 85 6.53 5.55 10.68
CA VAL A 85 5.98 4.45 9.86
C VAL A 85 6.45 4.55 8.40
N LEU A 86 6.92 3.43 7.85
CA LEU A 86 7.11 3.27 6.41
C LEU A 86 5.86 2.66 5.76
N GLN A 87 5.74 2.80 4.44
CA GLN A 87 4.56 2.33 3.72
C GLN A 87 4.95 1.75 2.36
N ASN A 88 4.47 0.54 2.08
CA ASN A 88 4.45 -0.01 0.73
C ASN A 88 3.03 0.03 0.17
N ILE A 89 2.92 0.32 -1.13
CA ILE A 89 1.65 0.37 -1.86
C ILE A 89 1.80 -0.47 -3.12
N ASP A 90 0.87 -1.39 -3.31
CA ASP A 90 0.71 -2.15 -4.54
C ASP A 90 -0.68 -1.89 -5.11
N VAL A 91 -0.76 -1.70 -6.43
CA VAL A 91 -2.03 -1.44 -7.14
C VAL A 91 -2.10 -2.32 -8.36
N ARG A 92 -3.05 -3.26 -8.38
CA ARG A 92 -3.21 -4.24 -9.45
C ARG A 92 -4.63 -4.27 -9.98
N PRO A 93 -4.82 -4.48 -11.30
CA PRO A 93 -6.13 -4.77 -11.83
C PRO A 93 -6.62 -6.13 -11.34
N VAL A 94 -7.87 -6.18 -10.89
CA VAL A 94 -8.55 -7.44 -10.57
C VAL A 94 -9.07 -8.01 -11.88
N VAL A 95 -8.53 -9.16 -12.29
CA VAL A 95 -8.92 -9.88 -13.50
C VAL A 95 -9.88 -11.03 -13.15
N PRO A 96 -10.68 -11.53 -14.11
CA PRO A 96 -11.51 -12.71 -13.87
C PRO A 96 -10.66 -13.89 -13.37
N ARG A 97 -11.18 -14.68 -12.42
CA ARG A 97 -10.55 -15.86 -11.81
C ARG A 97 -9.34 -15.59 -10.90
N VAL A 98 -8.95 -14.34 -10.65
CA VAL A 98 -7.93 -14.05 -9.64
C VAL A 98 -8.50 -14.30 -8.25
N THR A 99 -7.74 -14.97 -7.40
CA THR A 99 -8.12 -15.18 -6.00
C THR A 99 -7.52 -14.09 -5.12
N GLU A 100 -8.16 -13.82 -3.98
CA GLU A 100 -7.59 -12.93 -2.96
C GLU A 100 -6.17 -13.36 -2.55
N ALA A 101 -5.92 -14.66 -2.42
CA ALA A 101 -4.61 -15.21 -2.09
C ALA A 101 -3.54 -14.79 -3.09
N GLN A 102 -3.87 -14.88 -4.38
CA GLN A 102 -2.96 -14.49 -5.44
C GLN A 102 -2.66 -13.00 -5.40
N VAL A 103 -3.67 -12.14 -5.22
CA VAL A 103 -3.48 -10.69 -5.13
C VAL A 103 -2.55 -10.31 -3.98
N LEU A 104 -2.75 -10.90 -2.80
CA LEU A 104 -1.91 -10.64 -1.63
C LEU A 104 -0.48 -11.19 -1.82
N ALA A 105 -0.35 -12.39 -2.36
CA ALA A 105 0.95 -13.01 -2.65
C ALA A 105 1.75 -12.22 -3.69
N ASP A 106 1.08 -11.75 -4.75
CA ASP A 106 1.69 -10.94 -5.80
C ASP A 106 2.17 -9.58 -5.28
N ALA A 107 1.40 -8.95 -4.38
CA ALA A 107 1.79 -7.69 -3.75
C ALA A 107 3.06 -7.87 -2.91
N VAL A 108 3.07 -8.86 -2.00
CA VAL A 108 4.24 -9.12 -1.14
C VAL A 108 5.45 -9.58 -1.95
N GLY A 109 5.26 -10.50 -2.90
CA GLY A 109 6.32 -10.94 -3.81
C GLY A 109 6.87 -9.79 -4.67
N GLY A 110 6.01 -8.88 -5.11
CA GLY A 110 6.40 -7.66 -5.81
C GLY A 110 7.32 -6.77 -4.97
N TRP A 111 7.00 -6.55 -3.70
CA TRP A 111 7.85 -5.78 -2.79
C TRP A 111 9.20 -6.45 -2.53
N PHE A 112 9.22 -7.76 -2.30
CA PHE A 112 10.46 -8.49 -2.07
C PHE A 112 11.30 -8.69 -3.33
N SER A 113 10.72 -8.62 -4.54
CA SER A 113 11.45 -8.72 -5.81
C SER A 113 12.57 -7.68 -5.98
N GLY A 114 12.53 -6.60 -5.20
CA GLY A 114 13.59 -5.60 -5.14
C GLY A 114 14.93 -6.10 -4.60
N SER A 115 14.99 -7.29 -4.01
CA SER A 115 16.23 -7.97 -3.61
C SER A 115 17.16 -8.25 -4.80
N ARG A 116 16.61 -8.74 -5.91
CA ARG A 116 17.39 -9.22 -7.07
C ARG A 116 18.25 -8.13 -7.72
N PRO A 117 17.73 -6.91 -7.99
CA PRO A 117 18.55 -5.84 -8.57
C PRO A 117 19.40 -5.09 -7.52
N LEU A 118 19.21 -5.34 -6.22
CA LEU A 118 19.92 -4.61 -5.17
C LEU A 118 21.29 -5.27 -4.92
N HIS A 119 22.37 -4.55 -5.26
CA HIS A 119 23.72 -5.03 -4.95
C HIS A 119 23.91 -5.23 -3.43
N PRO A 120 24.58 -6.32 -2.98
CA PRO A 120 24.82 -6.59 -1.57
C PRO A 120 25.36 -5.39 -0.78
N ASP A 121 26.28 -4.59 -1.35
CA ASP A 121 26.86 -3.40 -0.69
C ASP A 121 25.81 -2.41 -0.16
N TYR A 122 24.64 -2.32 -0.81
CA TYR A 122 23.55 -1.45 -0.39
C TYR A 122 22.69 -2.02 0.74
N VAL A 123 22.92 -3.29 1.11
CA VAL A 123 22.41 -3.86 2.37
C VAL A 123 23.15 -3.29 3.55
N TRP A 124 24.47 -3.05 3.44
CA TRP A 124 25.29 -2.47 4.52
C TRP A 124 25.10 -0.96 4.66
N SER A 125 24.90 -0.25 3.55
CA SER A 125 24.70 1.20 3.55
C SER A 125 23.55 1.58 2.63
N PHE A 126 22.35 1.69 3.22
CA PHE A 126 21.15 2.07 2.50
C PHE A 126 21.29 3.50 1.95
N LYS A 127 21.00 3.68 0.65
CA LYS A 127 20.97 4.99 -0.02
C LYS A 127 19.63 5.23 -0.68
N LEU A 128 19.00 6.35 -0.34
CA LEU A 128 17.70 6.74 -0.89
C LEU A 128 17.81 7.09 -2.39
N SER A 129 18.94 7.67 -2.81
CA SER A 129 19.22 8.11 -4.18
C SER A 129 19.41 6.98 -5.19
N ASN A 130 19.92 5.83 -4.76
CA ASN A 130 20.06 4.63 -5.62
C ASN A 130 18.72 4.00 -6.01
N CYS A 131 17.63 4.45 -5.38
CA CYS A 131 16.27 4.08 -5.74
C CYS A 131 15.66 5.03 -6.81
N SER A 132 16.40 6.07 -7.23
CA SER A 132 15.97 7.09 -8.20
C SER A 132 16.56 6.91 -9.62
N ALA A 133 17.27 5.81 -9.87
CA ALA A 133 17.83 5.52 -11.19
C ALA A 133 16.73 5.28 -12.26
N PRO A 134 16.94 5.69 -13.53
CA PRO A 134 15.99 5.49 -14.60
C PRO A 134 15.85 3.99 -14.90
N GLY A 135 14.77 3.39 -14.43
CA GLY A 135 14.56 1.93 -14.41
C GLY A 135 13.62 1.47 -13.29
N GLY A 136 13.39 2.31 -12.28
CA GLY A 136 12.43 2.05 -11.21
C GLY A 136 12.90 0.92 -10.30
N CYS A 137 13.65 1.24 -9.25
CA CYS A 137 14.17 0.21 -8.37
C CYS A 137 13.07 -0.22 -7.38
N ASN A 138 12.60 -1.46 -7.50
CA ASN A 138 11.76 -2.13 -6.48
C ASN A 138 12.50 -2.24 -5.11
N ALA A 139 13.79 -1.90 -5.05
CA ALA A 139 14.61 -1.97 -3.84
C ALA A 139 14.06 -1.15 -2.67
N HIS A 140 13.36 -0.03 -2.91
CA HIS A 140 12.76 0.75 -1.81
C HIS A 140 11.58 0.02 -1.13
N TRP A 141 10.84 -0.81 -1.89
CA TRP A 141 9.82 -1.69 -1.31
C TRP A 141 10.46 -2.84 -0.54
N TYR A 142 11.53 -3.41 -1.11
CA TYR A 142 12.31 -4.48 -0.48
C TYR A 142 12.91 -4.00 0.85
N SER A 143 13.64 -2.88 0.85
CA SER A 143 14.28 -2.34 2.05
C SER A 143 13.27 -2.04 3.15
N THR A 144 12.07 -1.55 2.79
CA THR A 144 10.97 -1.31 3.73
C THR A 144 10.50 -2.60 4.40
N ALA A 145 10.31 -3.67 3.62
CA ALA A 145 9.77 -4.95 4.13
C ALA A 145 10.85 -5.84 4.79
N ALA A 146 12.11 -5.73 4.36
CA ALA A 146 13.25 -6.52 4.82
C ALA A 146 14.01 -5.85 5.98
N TRP A 147 13.65 -4.63 6.38
CA TRP A 147 14.37 -3.92 7.45
C TRP A 147 14.39 -4.70 8.77
N ALA A 148 15.56 -5.00 9.32
CA ALA A 148 15.72 -5.90 10.46
C ALA A 148 15.03 -5.40 11.73
N SER A 149 15.13 -4.10 12.01
CA SER A 149 14.55 -3.51 13.22
C SER A 149 13.04 -3.27 13.14
N THR A 150 12.43 -3.40 11.95
CA THR A 150 10.97 -3.31 11.75
C THR A 150 10.32 -4.63 12.16
N TRP A 151 9.39 -4.58 13.10
CA TRP A 151 8.76 -5.77 13.69
C TRP A 151 7.25 -5.66 13.89
N ARG A 152 6.63 -4.53 13.52
CA ARG A 152 5.19 -4.31 13.49
C ARG A 152 4.73 -4.12 12.05
N LEU A 153 3.67 -4.83 11.67
CA LEU A 153 3.07 -4.80 10.33
C LEU A 153 1.56 -4.61 10.48
N GLY A 154 0.99 -3.67 9.73
CA GLY A 154 -0.45 -3.57 9.57
C GLY A 154 -0.79 -3.18 8.15
N CYS A 155 -1.69 -3.91 7.52
CA CYS A 155 -2.03 -3.69 6.13
C CYS A 155 -3.54 -3.64 5.92
N SER A 156 -3.97 -3.01 4.84
CA SER A 156 -5.34 -3.04 4.38
C SER A 156 -5.42 -3.16 2.86
N GLN A 157 -6.55 -3.69 2.38
CA GLN A 157 -6.90 -3.67 0.97
C GLN A 157 -8.15 -2.81 0.73
N ALA A 158 -8.17 -2.12 -0.41
CA ALA A 158 -9.38 -1.52 -0.97
C ALA A 158 -9.54 -1.87 -2.45
N LEU A 159 -10.74 -2.28 -2.84
CA LEU A 159 -11.14 -2.44 -4.23
C LEU A 159 -11.73 -1.13 -4.72
N CYS A 160 -11.21 -0.62 -5.82
CA CYS A 160 -11.60 0.67 -6.38
C CYS A 160 -11.84 0.56 -7.88
N THR A 161 -12.89 1.19 -8.40
CA THR A 161 -13.10 1.32 -9.84
C THR A 161 -11.95 2.11 -10.49
N ALA A 162 -11.51 1.75 -11.69
CA ALA A 162 -10.46 2.48 -12.40
C ALA A 162 -10.94 3.89 -12.81
N LYS A 163 -10.03 4.89 -12.82
CA LYS A 163 -10.36 6.20 -13.37
C LYS A 163 -10.69 6.04 -14.85
N LYS A 164 -11.88 6.49 -15.27
CA LYS A 164 -12.17 6.67 -16.70
C LYS A 164 -11.13 7.64 -17.25
N ARG A 165 -10.39 7.24 -18.29
CA ARG A 165 -9.53 8.18 -19.03
C ARG A 165 -10.43 9.29 -19.55
N SER A 166 -10.28 10.51 -19.03
CA SER A 166 -10.92 11.67 -19.64
C SER A 166 -10.21 11.91 -20.96
N CYS A 167 -10.76 11.40 -22.06
CA CYS A 167 -10.34 11.81 -23.39
C CYS A 167 -10.83 13.25 -23.62
N VAL A 168 -10.19 14.22 -22.96
CA VAL A 168 -10.27 15.61 -23.42
C VAL A 168 -9.37 15.63 -24.64
N HIS A 169 -9.97 15.67 -25.84
CA HIS A 169 -9.22 15.95 -27.05
C HIS A 169 -8.50 17.28 -26.85
N PHE A 170 -7.21 17.23 -26.55
CA PHE A 170 -6.36 18.41 -26.55
C PHE A 170 -6.16 18.82 -28.00
N ARG A 171 -7.19 19.45 -28.58
CA ARG A 171 -7.11 20.05 -29.90
C ARG A 171 -6.21 21.28 -29.71
N LYS A 172 -4.90 21.13 -29.91
CA LYS A 172 -4.00 22.28 -30.08
C LYS A 172 -4.60 23.13 -31.18
N ARG A 173 -5.23 24.26 -30.83
CA ARG A 173 -5.51 25.31 -31.81
C ARG A 173 -4.15 25.80 -32.27
N ARG A 174 -3.72 25.37 -33.47
CA ARG A 174 -2.63 26.01 -34.18
C ARG A 174 -3.17 27.37 -34.62
N THR A 175 -2.89 28.42 -33.86
CA THR A 175 -2.97 29.78 -34.37
C THR A 175 -1.77 29.98 -35.30
N PRO A 176 -1.98 30.28 -36.60
CA PRO A 176 -0.88 30.64 -37.48
C PRO A 176 -0.24 31.96 -37.00
N PRO A 177 1.09 32.13 -37.13
CA PRO A 177 1.74 33.36 -36.71
C PRO A 177 1.43 34.46 -37.74
N THR A 178 0.86 35.57 -37.29
CA THR A 178 0.78 36.80 -38.09
C THR A 178 2.02 37.67 -37.86
N PRO A 179 2.53 38.39 -38.88
CA PRO A 179 3.77 39.14 -38.80
C PRO A 179 3.64 40.39 -37.92
N THR A 180 4.77 40.75 -37.30
CA THR A 180 5.04 41.92 -36.47
C THR A 180 4.79 43.25 -37.20
N ASP A 181 4.12 44.22 -36.57
CA ASP A 181 4.75 45.37 -35.87
C ASP A 181 3.78 46.52 -35.51
N LYS A 182 4.19 47.27 -34.46
CA LYS A 182 3.85 48.65 -34.05
C LYS A 182 2.79 48.92 -32.95
N ILE A 183 3.31 49.10 -31.73
CA ILE A 183 3.28 50.29 -30.84
C ILE A 183 1.93 50.99 -30.49
N LEU A 184 1.64 50.95 -29.18
CA LEU A 184 1.06 51.96 -28.24
C LEU A 184 -0.40 52.47 -28.41
N VAL A 185 -1.20 52.31 -27.36
CA VAL A 185 -1.80 53.37 -26.50
C VAL A 185 -2.99 52.78 -25.69
N THR A 186 -2.98 53.06 -24.39
CA THR A 186 -4.04 52.84 -23.39
C THR A 186 -5.35 53.57 -23.71
N ARG A 187 -6.51 52.90 -23.52
CA ARG A 187 -7.66 53.47 -22.80
C ARG A 187 -8.75 52.43 -22.48
N THR A 188 -9.30 52.61 -21.29
CA THR A 188 -10.42 51.96 -20.59
C THR A 188 -11.77 52.03 -21.31
N SER A 189 -12.62 51.00 -21.15
CA SER A 189 -14.03 51.19 -20.81
C SER A 189 -14.72 49.87 -20.37
N VAL A 190 -15.68 50.05 -19.47
CA VAL A 190 -16.44 49.11 -18.63
C VAL A 190 -17.70 48.64 -19.35
N ILE A 191 -18.13 47.37 -19.18
CA ILE A 191 -19.56 46.98 -19.13
C ILE A 191 -19.77 45.83 -18.12
N THR A 192 -20.36 46.23 -16.99
CA THR A 192 -21.36 45.63 -16.07
C THR A 192 -21.76 44.14 -16.09
N GLU A 193 -21.78 43.58 -14.86
CA GLU A 193 -22.84 42.79 -14.18
C GLU A 193 -23.18 41.36 -14.65
N ASN A 194 -22.91 40.35 -13.79
CA ASN A 194 -23.75 39.75 -12.73
C ASN A 194 -24.69 38.64 -13.25
N LEU A 195 -24.59 37.45 -12.66
CA LEU A 195 -25.67 36.76 -11.92
C LEU A 195 -25.48 35.24 -11.85
N LEU A 196 -25.38 34.78 -10.61
CA LEU A 196 -25.75 33.46 -10.13
C LEU A 196 -27.02 32.90 -10.81
N ARG A 197 -26.95 31.66 -11.32
CA ARG A 197 -28.04 30.66 -11.21
C ARG A 197 -27.44 29.27 -11.00
N ARG A 198 -27.52 28.75 -9.78
CA ARG A 198 -28.61 27.93 -9.20
C ARG A 198 -28.59 26.47 -9.67
N THR A 199 -28.07 25.63 -8.77
CA THR A 199 -28.66 24.38 -8.24
C THR A 199 -29.28 23.37 -9.20
N LYS A 200 -28.93 22.09 -8.99
CA LYS A 200 -29.91 21.10 -8.56
C LYS A 200 -29.24 19.96 -7.79
N PHE A 201 -29.63 19.85 -6.53
CA PHE A 201 -29.58 18.64 -5.73
C PHE A 201 -30.13 17.46 -6.54
N THR A 202 -29.40 16.35 -6.57
CA THR A 202 -30.00 15.03 -6.83
C THR A 202 -29.63 14.13 -5.66
N THR A 203 -30.65 13.86 -4.85
CA THR A 203 -30.66 12.80 -3.84
C THR A 203 -30.58 11.45 -4.57
N SER A 204 -29.38 10.91 -4.73
CA SER A 204 -29.20 9.52 -5.12
C SER A 204 -29.33 8.65 -3.86
N LYS A 205 -30.40 7.86 -3.81
CA LYS A 205 -30.65 6.83 -2.79
C LYS A 205 -29.36 6.05 -2.48
N SER A 206 -29.04 5.97 -1.20
CA SER A 206 -28.04 5.09 -0.61
C SER A 206 -28.31 3.64 -1.04
N THR A 207 -27.43 3.08 -1.86
CA THR A 207 -27.24 1.63 -1.90
C THR A 207 -26.43 1.24 -0.67
N LYS A 208 -26.92 0.24 0.08
CA LYS A 208 -26.37 -0.22 1.36
C LYS A 208 -24.85 -0.37 1.30
N LEU A 209 -24.20 0.34 2.22
CA LEU A 209 -22.79 0.26 2.57
C LEU A 209 -22.58 -1.03 3.37
N GLU A 210 -21.76 -1.95 2.88
CA GLU A 210 -21.26 -3.07 3.69
C GLU A 210 -19.79 -2.82 3.99
N ASP A 211 -19.52 -2.29 5.18
CA ASP A 211 -18.18 -2.25 5.77
C ASP A 211 -17.82 -3.67 6.23
N PHE A 212 -16.62 -4.15 5.92
CA PHE A 212 -16.12 -5.46 6.39
C PHE A 212 -15.71 -5.47 7.87
N ASN A 213 -16.23 -4.56 8.69
CA ASN A 213 -15.83 -4.45 10.09
C ASN A 213 -16.74 -5.20 11.06
N ILE A 214 -16.06 -5.97 11.90
CA ILE A 214 -16.58 -6.93 12.87
C ILE A 214 -17.40 -6.19 13.93
N THR A 215 -18.70 -6.48 14.02
CA THR A 215 -19.46 -6.27 15.27
C THR A 215 -20.40 -7.46 15.49
N ARG A 216 -20.14 -8.16 16.60
CA ARG A 216 -21.00 -9.10 17.34
C ARG A 216 -22.12 -9.83 16.56
N ASN A 217 -21.83 -11.10 16.31
CA ASN A 217 -22.73 -12.24 16.06
C ASN A 217 -23.58 -12.29 14.77
N ILE A 218 -23.32 -13.38 14.03
CA ILE A 218 -24.07 -14.02 12.94
C ILE A 218 -23.67 -13.58 11.50
N GLY A 219 -22.84 -14.42 10.87
CA GLY A 219 -22.52 -14.40 9.43
C GLY A 219 -21.11 -13.89 9.10
N LEU A 220 -20.14 -14.80 8.95
CA LEU A 220 -18.83 -14.49 8.37
C LEU A 220 -19.02 -13.94 6.95
N LYS A 221 -19.00 -12.62 6.75
CA LYS A 221 -18.94 -12.04 5.40
C LYS A 221 -17.50 -12.11 4.90
N GLU A 222 -17.25 -13.10 4.05
CA GLU A 222 -15.98 -13.38 3.38
C GLU A 222 -15.61 -12.27 2.38
N SER A 223 -14.32 -12.14 2.01
CA SER A 223 -13.91 -11.20 0.94
C SER A 223 -14.72 -11.48 -0.33
N PRO A 224 -15.12 -10.45 -1.10
CA PRO A 224 -15.79 -10.63 -2.40
C PRO A 224 -14.99 -11.47 -3.40
N LEU A 225 -13.69 -11.70 -3.16
CA LEU A 225 -12.78 -12.47 -4.02
C LEU A 225 -12.47 -13.88 -3.47
N HIS A 226 -13.10 -14.33 -2.37
CA HIS A 226 -12.76 -15.60 -1.72
C HIS A 226 -13.07 -16.85 -2.57
N ARG A 227 -14.09 -16.81 -3.44
CA ARG A 227 -14.51 -17.95 -4.29
C ARG A 227 -14.00 -17.90 -5.74
N GLY A 228 -13.13 -16.96 -6.09
CA GLY A 228 -12.57 -16.87 -7.45
C GLY A 228 -13.58 -16.51 -8.56
N VAL A 229 -14.82 -16.13 -8.20
CA VAL A 229 -15.83 -15.64 -9.14
C VAL A 229 -16.26 -14.26 -8.68
N PHE A 230 -15.82 -13.24 -9.40
CA PHE A 230 -16.41 -11.91 -9.33
C PHE A 230 -17.73 -12.00 -10.11
N ASP A 231 -18.79 -12.43 -9.44
CA ASP A 231 -20.10 -12.64 -10.07
C ASP A 231 -20.80 -11.29 -10.20
N LEU A 232 -20.58 -10.63 -11.34
CA LEU A 232 -21.42 -9.51 -11.75
C LEU A 232 -22.75 -10.12 -12.15
N GLY A 233 -23.72 -10.10 -11.23
CA GLY A 233 -25.05 -10.65 -11.43
C GLY A 233 -25.58 -10.38 -12.84
N GLU A 234 -26.15 -11.42 -13.44
CA GLU A 234 -26.75 -11.44 -14.76
C GLU A 234 -27.91 -10.44 -14.86
N GLN A 235 -27.63 -9.16 -15.08
CA GLN A 235 -28.55 -8.16 -15.66
C GLN A 235 -27.88 -6.79 -15.79
N GLU A 236 -27.02 -6.64 -16.79
CA GLU A 236 -26.87 -5.42 -17.62
C GLU A 236 -25.76 -5.70 -18.66
N GLU A 237 -26.11 -6.42 -19.72
CA GLU A 237 -25.29 -6.43 -20.93
C GLU A 237 -25.06 -4.98 -21.41
N LYS A 238 -23.79 -4.63 -21.66
CA LYS A 238 -23.29 -3.40 -22.31
C LYS A 238 -23.13 -2.11 -21.50
N ARG A 239 -22.85 -2.17 -20.19
CA ARG A 239 -22.00 -1.15 -19.56
C ARG A 239 -20.54 -1.61 -19.63
N LYS A 240 -19.69 -0.89 -20.37
CA LYS A 240 -18.22 -1.09 -20.46
C LYS A 240 -17.69 -1.64 -19.12
N GLN A 241 -17.23 -2.89 -19.08
CA GLN A 241 -16.72 -3.56 -17.88
C GLN A 241 -15.87 -2.58 -17.06
N THR A 242 -16.36 -2.21 -15.88
CA THR A 242 -15.67 -1.22 -15.05
C THR A 242 -14.49 -1.95 -14.42
N GLN A 243 -13.28 -1.70 -14.92
CA GLN A 243 -12.06 -2.33 -14.40
C GLN A 243 -11.91 -2.01 -12.90
N ILE A 244 -11.81 -3.05 -12.06
CA ILE A 244 -11.55 -2.90 -10.61
C ILE A 244 -10.04 -2.98 -10.38
N LEU A 245 -9.54 -2.14 -9.50
CA LEU A 245 -8.16 -2.11 -9.03
C LEU A 245 -8.14 -2.47 -7.54
N ALA A 246 -7.33 -3.45 -7.16
CA ALA A 246 -7.00 -3.73 -5.77
C ALA A 246 -5.83 -2.83 -5.34
N PHE A 247 -6.05 -2.04 -4.30
CA PHE A 247 -5.06 -1.24 -3.61
C PHE A 247 -4.67 -1.97 -2.33
N THR A 248 -3.48 -2.55 -2.29
CA THR A 248 -2.93 -3.20 -1.10
C THR A 248 -1.90 -2.26 -0.47
N ILE A 249 -2.13 -1.87 0.77
CA ILE A 249 -1.29 -0.92 1.50
C ILE A 249 -0.81 -1.60 2.76
N CYS A 250 0.51 -1.62 2.99
CA CYS A 250 1.11 -2.09 4.23
C CYS A 250 1.90 -0.97 4.88
N ASN A 251 1.68 -0.79 6.17
CA ASN A 251 2.40 0.11 7.05
C ASN A 251 3.34 -0.71 7.95
N TYR A 252 4.55 -0.20 8.14
CA TYR A 252 5.67 -0.89 8.78
C TYR A 252 6.26 -0.06 9.91
N GLY A 253 6.43 -0.67 11.07
CA GLY A 253 6.89 0.00 12.28
C GLY A 253 7.91 -0.81 13.09
N PRO A 254 8.85 -0.15 13.78
CA PRO A 254 9.30 1.23 13.56
C PRO A 254 9.81 1.46 12.13
N ALA A 255 9.88 2.72 11.69
CA ALA A 255 10.36 3.04 10.35
C ALA A 255 11.84 2.69 10.17
N GLY A 256 12.14 2.06 9.03
CA GLY A 256 13.49 1.82 8.52
C GLY A 256 13.89 2.81 7.43
N ASN A 257 14.62 2.32 6.43
CA ASN A 257 15.11 3.10 5.29
C ASN A 257 15.89 4.35 5.72
N ILE A 258 16.70 4.19 6.76
CA ILE A 258 17.53 5.28 7.30
C ILE A 258 18.80 5.33 6.46
N GLU A 259 19.10 6.49 5.87
CA GLU A 259 20.26 6.66 5.01
C GLU A 259 21.56 6.38 5.77
N GLY A 260 22.45 5.61 5.15
CA GLY A 260 23.72 5.18 5.73
C GLY A 260 23.63 3.98 6.67
N PHE A 261 22.44 3.58 7.11
CA PHE A 261 22.25 2.40 7.97
C PHE A 261 22.03 1.13 7.14
N PRO A 262 22.36 -0.05 7.67
CA PRO A 262 22.10 -1.29 6.98
C PRO A 262 20.60 -1.64 7.00
N ILE A 263 20.11 -2.30 5.94
CA ILE A 263 18.76 -2.88 5.92
C ILE A 263 18.66 -3.96 7.00
N TYR A 264 19.67 -4.79 7.10
CA TYR A 264 19.88 -5.78 8.15
C TYR A 264 21.39 -6.04 8.29
N GLU A 265 21.81 -6.57 9.43
CA GLU A 265 23.22 -6.91 9.62
C GLU A 265 23.53 -8.22 8.92
N ALA A 266 24.46 -8.18 7.96
CA ALA A 266 24.91 -9.37 7.27
C ALA A 266 25.70 -10.28 8.23
N GLY A 267 25.38 -11.57 8.25
CA GLY A 267 26.06 -12.55 9.08
C GLY A 267 25.29 -13.85 9.22
N GLN A 268 25.85 -14.79 9.98
CA GLN A 268 25.18 -16.06 10.26
C GLN A 268 23.81 -15.80 10.91
N SER A 269 22.79 -16.53 10.45
CA SER A 269 21.43 -16.40 10.98
C SER A 269 21.42 -16.44 12.51
N CYS A 270 20.76 -15.47 13.12
CA CYS A 270 20.62 -15.34 14.57
C CYS A 270 21.91 -15.12 15.38
N SER A 271 23.05 -14.83 14.75
CA SER A 271 24.28 -14.56 15.49
C SER A 271 24.26 -13.22 16.25
N ASN A 272 23.35 -12.31 15.89
CA ASN A 272 23.20 -11.02 16.56
C ASN A 272 21.73 -10.63 16.80
N CYS A 273 20.95 -11.53 17.40
CA CYS A 273 19.57 -11.21 17.71
C CYS A 273 19.47 -10.03 18.70
N PRO A 274 18.60 -9.03 18.44
CA PRO A 274 18.46 -7.87 19.31
C PRO A 274 18.05 -8.23 20.75
N GLN A 275 18.40 -7.38 21.71
CA GLN A 275 18.08 -7.59 23.12
C GLN A 275 16.58 -7.82 23.36
N GLY A 276 16.25 -8.80 24.21
CA GLY A 276 14.87 -9.19 24.52
C GLY A 276 14.22 -10.09 23.48
N THR A 277 14.98 -10.57 22.48
CA THR A 277 14.50 -11.52 21.48
C THR A 277 15.28 -12.83 21.54
N GLN A 278 14.66 -13.91 21.04
CA GLN A 278 15.25 -15.23 20.92
C GLN A 278 15.03 -15.77 19.51
N CYS A 279 16.06 -16.44 18.99
CA CYS A 279 16.00 -17.14 17.73
C CYS A 279 15.30 -18.50 17.89
N GLY A 280 14.81 -19.07 16.78
CA GLY A 280 14.34 -20.45 16.76
C GLY A 280 12.87 -20.63 17.13
N ASP A 281 12.02 -19.65 16.81
CA ASP A 281 10.57 -19.86 16.92
C ASP A 281 10.12 -21.05 16.07
N ARG A 282 9.08 -21.77 16.52
CA ARG A 282 8.58 -22.99 15.87
C ARG A 282 8.17 -22.74 14.42
N THR A 283 7.73 -21.53 14.09
CA THR A 283 7.21 -21.18 12.77
C THR A 283 8.26 -20.59 11.83
N HIS A 284 9.28 -19.90 12.35
CA HIS A 284 10.31 -19.22 11.58
C HIS A 284 11.62 -19.27 12.38
N ARG A 285 12.51 -20.19 12.01
CA ARG A 285 13.65 -20.56 12.86
C ARG A 285 14.80 -19.57 12.78
N ALA A 286 14.92 -18.83 11.68
CA ALA A 286 16.01 -17.87 11.46
C ALA A 286 15.65 -16.44 11.89
N LEU A 287 14.46 -16.24 12.48
CA LEU A 287 14.01 -14.93 12.94
C LEU A 287 14.15 -14.76 14.45
N CYS A 288 14.56 -13.55 14.84
CA CYS A 288 14.61 -13.10 16.22
C CYS A 288 13.21 -12.69 16.68
N SER A 289 12.65 -13.41 17.65
CA SER A 289 11.26 -13.28 18.10
C SER A 289 11.17 -12.89 19.58
N VAL A 290 10.12 -12.18 19.98
CA VAL A 290 9.84 -11.91 21.40
C VAL A 290 9.00 -13.05 22.00
N LEU A 291 9.18 -13.31 23.30
CA LEU A 291 8.41 -14.30 24.05
C LEU A 291 6.94 -13.84 24.19
N GLY A 292 6.08 -14.38 23.33
CA GLY A 292 4.69 -13.93 23.20
C GLY A 292 4.58 -12.56 22.53
N ASP A 293 3.49 -12.31 21.80
CA ASP A 293 3.22 -10.97 21.26
C ASP A 293 2.67 -10.09 22.39
N PRO A 294 3.40 -9.05 22.83
CA PRO A 294 2.95 -8.20 23.95
C PRO A 294 1.64 -7.46 23.65
N ASP A 295 1.28 -7.28 22.38
CA ASP A 295 0.00 -6.65 21.98
C ASP A 295 -1.09 -7.68 21.67
N ALA A 296 -0.80 -8.99 21.72
CA ALA A 296 -1.84 -10.02 21.64
C ALA A 296 -2.65 -10.14 22.93
N ALA A 297 -2.07 -9.80 24.09
CA ALA A 297 -2.73 -9.85 25.39
C ALA A 297 -3.76 -8.72 25.61
N LYS A 298 -3.67 -7.61 24.87
CA LYS A 298 -4.61 -6.47 24.94
C LYS A 298 -5.93 -6.71 24.17
N LYS A 299 -6.19 -7.94 23.75
CA LYS A 299 -7.31 -8.33 22.86
C LYS A 299 -8.50 -8.98 23.58
N THR A 300 -8.49 -9.03 24.91
CA THR A 300 -9.67 -9.35 25.75
C THR A 300 -10.28 -8.08 26.27
#